data_AF-A0A5C9EKX7-F1
#
_entry.id   AF-A0A5C9EKX7-F1
#
_cell.length_a   1.000
_cell.length_b   1.000
_cell.length_c   1.000
_cell.angle_alpha   90.00
_cell.angle_beta   90.00
_cell.angle_gamma   90.00
#
_symmetry.space_group_name_H-M   'P 1'
#
loop_
_entity.id
_entity.type
_entity.pdbx_description
1 polymer ?
#
loop_
_entity_poly.entity_id
_entity_poly.type
_entity_poly.pdbx_seq_one_letter_code
_entity_poly.pdbx_strand_id
1 'polypeptide(L)'
;MLMRSFYVFFRRLPDLLVARKFKPKGLEGKDHFAIYADHTFILWKKIECKDTPIEASKEKPLFGASVGLSIDKDIEEREAEQTKQKYHRMMGEFRQQPFFTSGILCKQRNIAKKWEYRIEGGALILKDAQYFPSITSMTHYCYEHGLIDMERINKQERERIEMELSLPEIFEDDFSKAKIIEKFD
;
A
#
# COMPACT_ATOMS: atom_id res chain seq x y z
N MET A 1 8.94 -20.98 2.39
CA MET A 1 8.09 -19.77 2.24
C MET A 1 8.82 -18.65 1.49
N LEU A 2 8.22 -18.11 0.42
CA LEU A 2 8.65 -16.85 -0.22
C LEU A 2 7.84 -15.71 0.40
N MET A 3 8.48 -14.82 1.16
CA MET A 3 7.85 -13.61 1.69
C MET A 3 8.35 -12.37 0.96
N ARG A 4 7.42 -11.51 0.54
CA ARG A 4 7.70 -10.23 -0.12
C ARG A 4 6.79 -9.15 0.45
N SER A 5 7.39 -8.00 0.71
CA SER A 5 6.68 -6.80 1.15
C SER A 5 6.90 -5.67 0.16
N PHE A 6 5.82 -4.96 -0.17
CA PHE A 6 5.82 -3.84 -1.11
C PHE A 6 5.12 -2.64 -0.50
N TYR A 7 5.46 -1.46 -0.99
CA TYR A 7 4.55 -0.32 -0.96
C TYR A 7 3.84 -0.26 -2.31
N VAL A 8 2.53 -0.03 -2.26
CA VAL A 8 1.74 0.36 -3.43
C VAL A 8 1.35 1.82 -3.28
N PHE A 9 1.37 2.57 -4.38
CA PHE A 9 1.03 3.99 -4.44
C PHE A 9 0.03 4.23 -5.56
N PHE A 10 -0.97 5.06 -5.31
CA PHE A 10 -2.00 5.45 -6.26
C PHE A 10 -2.12 6.96 -6.34
N ARG A 11 -2.43 7.48 -7.54
CA ARG A 11 -2.73 8.91 -7.75
C ARG A 11 -4.11 9.30 -7.23
N ARG A 12 -4.99 8.32 -7.02
CA ARG A 12 -6.39 8.51 -6.67
C ARG A 12 -6.74 7.63 -5.47
N LEU A 13 -7.37 8.21 -4.44
CA LEU A 13 -7.87 7.43 -3.31
C LEU A 13 -8.87 6.32 -3.71
N PRO A 14 -9.82 6.54 -4.64
CA PRO A 14 -10.71 5.48 -5.11
C PRO A 14 -9.99 4.22 -5.60
N ASP A 15 -8.84 4.37 -6.27
CA ASP A 15 -8.08 3.23 -6.77
C ASP A 15 -7.54 2.37 -5.60
N LEU A 16 -7.06 3.01 -4.53
CA LEU A 16 -6.63 2.31 -3.30
C LEU A 16 -7.81 1.64 -2.58
N LEU A 17 -8.97 2.30 -2.50
CA LEU A 17 -10.19 1.74 -1.90
C LEU A 17 -10.68 0.48 -2.63
N VAL A 18 -10.47 0.40 -3.94
CA VAL A 18 -10.77 -0.80 -4.72
C VAL A 18 -9.67 -1.84 -4.55
N ALA A 19 -8.40 -1.43 -4.65
CA ALA A 19 -7.26 -2.31 -4.56
C ALA A 19 -7.26 -3.11 -3.25
N ARG A 20 -7.67 -2.52 -2.12
CA ARG A 20 -7.71 -3.21 -0.81
C ARG A 20 -8.59 -4.46 -0.79
N LYS A 21 -9.59 -4.51 -1.68
CA LYS A 21 -10.54 -5.63 -1.79
C LYS A 21 -10.08 -6.69 -2.78
N PHE A 22 -8.98 -6.45 -3.50
CA PHE A 22 -8.46 -7.39 -4.49
C PHE A 22 -7.94 -8.66 -3.82
N LYS A 23 -8.35 -9.80 -4.36
CA LYS A 23 -7.85 -11.13 -3.99
C LYS A 23 -7.43 -11.85 -5.28
N PRO A 24 -6.13 -12.15 -5.47
CA PRO A 24 -5.68 -12.87 -6.65
C PRO A 24 -6.26 -14.28 -6.68
N LYS A 25 -6.38 -14.85 -7.89
CA LYS A 25 -6.84 -16.23 -8.05
C LYS A 25 -5.72 -17.22 -7.68
N GLY A 26 -6.11 -18.36 -7.14
CA GLY A 26 -5.18 -19.45 -6.81
C GLY A 26 -4.29 -19.15 -5.60
N LEU A 27 -4.82 -18.41 -4.61
CA LEU A 27 -4.35 -18.49 -3.23
C LEU A 27 -4.80 -19.85 -2.66
N GLU A 28 -3.84 -20.68 -2.27
CA GLU A 28 -4.07 -22.02 -1.76
C GLU A 28 -3.23 -22.25 -0.50
N GLY A 29 -3.66 -23.16 0.38
CA GLY A 29 -2.92 -23.49 1.60
C GLY A 29 -2.63 -22.27 2.48
N LYS A 30 -1.34 -21.97 2.69
CA LYS A 30 -0.86 -20.84 3.51
C LYS A 30 -0.44 -19.62 2.69
N ASP A 31 -0.81 -19.57 1.40
CA ASP A 31 -0.56 -18.36 0.63
C ASP A 31 -1.34 -17.18 1.20
N HIS A 32 -0.73 -16.01 1.11
CA HIS A 32 -1.32 -14.77 1.55
C HIS A 32 -1.02 -13.68 0.54
N PHE A 33 -2.06 -12.94 0.13
CA PHE A 33 -1.90 -11.67 -0.55
C PHE A 33 -2.86 -10.68 0.09
N ALA A 34 -2.35 -9.58 0.65
CA ALA A 34 -3.17 -8.54 1.22
C ALA A 34 -2.56 -7.16 1.03
N ILE A 35 -3.43 -6.18 0.80
CA ILE A 35 -3.11 -4.78 0.99
C ILE A 35 -3.60 -4.41 2.39
N TYR A 36 -2.66 -3.99 3.24
CA TYR A 36 -2.90 -3.71 4.64
C TYR A 36 -3.64 -2.38 4.81
N ALA A 37 -4.85 -2.44 5.35
CA ALA A 37 -5.72 -1.27 5.55
C ALA A 37 -5.38 -0.47 6.81
N ASP A 38 -4.63 -1.06 7.72
CA ASP A 38 -4.13 -0.55 9.00
C ASP A 38 -2.79 0.22 8.87
N HIS A 39 -2.22 0.27 7.66
CA HIS A 39 -0.95 0.95 7.37
C HIS A 39 -1.02 1.78 6.10
N THR A 40 -2.13 2.51 5.94
CA THR A 40 -2.28 3.44 4.83
C THR A 40 -1.58 4.75 5.11
N PHE A 41 -1.13 5.42 4.06
CA PHE A 41 -0.40 6.67 4.18
C PHE A 41 -0.59 7.57 2.97
N ILE A 42 -0.35 8.86 3.16
CA ILE A 42 -0.21 9.83 2.08
C ILE A 42 1.27 10.19 1.96
N LEU A 43 1.84 9.97 0.78
CA LEU A 43 3.18 10.41 0.46
C LEU A 43 3.14 11.80 -0.15
N TRP A 44 3.85 12.73 0.48
CA TRP A 44 3.84 14.16 0.13
C TRP A 44 5.06 14.62 -0.65
N LYS A 45 6.12 13.80 -0.67
CA LYS A 45 7.39 14.13 -1.32
C LYS A 45 7.88 12.94 -2.14
N LYS A 46 8.67 13.25 -3.16
CA LYS A 46 9.31 12.23 -3.98
C LYS A 46 10.19 11.29 -3.14
N ILE A 47 10.21 10.02 -3.51
CA ILE A 47 11.12 9.02 -2.97
C ILE A 47 11.77 8.23 -4.11
N GLU A 48 12.87 7.55 -3.79
CA GLU A 48 13.62 6.75 -4.76
C GLU A 48 13.43 5.26 -4.45
N CYS A 49 12.80 4.55 -5.39
CA CYS A 49 12.86 3.10 -5.48
C CYS A 49 13.92 2.76 -6.53
N LYS A 50 14.84 1.82 -6.26
CA LYS A 50 16.02 1.49 -7.11
C LYS A 50 15.79 1.54 -8.63
N ASP A 51 14.61 1.12 -9.08
CA ASP A 51 14.28 0.97 -10.50
C ASP A 51 13.27 2.02 -11.00
N THR A 52 12.70 2.86 -10.13
CA THR A 52 11.63 3.80 -10.48
C THR A 52 11.57 4.98 -9.49
N PRO A 53 11.82 6.23 -9.92
CA PRO A 53 11.54 7.40 -9.10
C PRO A 53 10.03 7.51 -8.85
N ILE A 54 9.65 7.79 -7.61
CA ILE A 54 8.24 7.93 -7.21
C ILE A 54 8.00 9.40 -6.94
N GLU A 55 7.35 10.07 -7.89
CA GLU A 55 7.08 11.52 -7.82
C GLU A 55 5.78 11.83 -7.06
N ALA A 56 5.90 12.50 -5.93
CA ALA A 56 4.80 13.03 -5.13
C ALA A 56 5.09 14.48 -4.68
N SER A 57 4.04 15.29 -4.58
CA SER A 57 4.10 16.66 -4.07
C SER A 57 2.84 16.98 -3.25
N LYS A 58 2.77 18.17 -2.66
CA LYS A 58 1.56 18.63 -1.96
C LYS A 58 0.35 18.77 -2.89
N GLU A 59 0.58 19.21 -4.13
CA GLU A 59 -0.45 19.39 -5.15
C GLU A 59 -0.85 18.07 -5.81
N LYS A 60 0.05 17.08 -5.79
CA LYS A 60 -0.14 15.75 -6.38
C LYS A 60 0.35 14.67 -5.41
N PRO A 61 -0.33 14.49 -4.27
CA PRO A 61 0.04 13.46 -3.31
C PRO A 61 -0.15 12.06 -3.90
N LEU A 62 0.48 11.07 -3.29
CA LEU A 62 0.23 9.66 -3.57
C LEU A 62 -0.40 9.00 -2.36
N PHE A 63 -1.48 8.25 -2.58
CA PHE A 63 -2.16 7.45 -1.57
C PHE A 63 -1.56 6.05 -1.58
N GLY A 64 -1.03 5.59 -0.46
CA GLY A 64 -0.28 4.36 -0.40
C GLY A 64 -0.67 3.42 0.72
N ALA A 65 -0.22 2.18 0.59
CA ALA A 65 -0.38 1.13 1.59
C ALA A 65 0.73 0.10 1.47
N SER A 66 0.92 -0.69 2.54
CA SER A 66 1.77 -1.88 2.49
C SER A 66 1.03 -3.05 1.83
N VAL A 67 1.75 -3.85 1.05
CA VAL A 67 1.26 -5.09 0.44
C VAL A 67 2.12 -6.25 0.93
N GLY A 68 1.48 -7.26 1.51
CA GLY A 68 2.10 -8.51 1.91
C GLY A 68 1.81 -9.60 0.89
N LEU A 69 2.84 -10.34 0.49
CA LEU A 69 2.71 -11.56 -0.28
C LEU A 69 3.54 -12.67 0.38
N SER A 70 2.86 -13.74 0.77
CA SER A 70 3.44 -15.01 1.18
C SER A 70 3.02 -16.07 0.17
N ILE A 71 3.98 -16.85 -0.32
CA ILE A 71 3.69 -18.07 -1.08
C ILE A 71 4.35 -19.20 -0.31
N ASP A 72 3.54 -20.18 0.10
CA ASP A 72 4.07 -21.34 0.79
C ASP A 72 5.02 -22.10 -0.14
N LYS A 73 6.07 -22.68 0.44
CA LYS A 73 6.96 -23.57 -0.31
C LYS A 73 6.87 -24.92 0.37
N ASP A 74 6.39 -25.94 -0.32
CA ASP A 74 6.78 -27.29 0.05
C ASP A 74 8.28 -27.43 -0.32
N ILE A 75 9.05 -28.07 0.56
CA ILE A 75 10.50 -27.82 0.72
C ILE A 75 11.34 -28.64 -0.28
N GLU A 76 10.94 -28.70 -1.55
CA GLU A 76 11.73 -29.36 -2.60
C GLU A 76 12.26 -28.35 -3.65
N GLU A 77 13.54 -28.47 -3.99
CA GLU A 77 14.24 -27.56 -4.93
C GLU A 77 13.58 -27.48 -6.32
N ARG A 78 12.79 -28.50 -6.69
CA ARG A 78 12.00 -28.55 -7.94
C ARG A 78 10.84 -27.54 -7.97
N GLU A 79 10.42 -27.02 -6.82
CA GLU A 79 9.28 -26.10 -6.67
C GLU A 79 9.64 -24.61 -6.68
N ALA A 80 10.94 -24.28 -6.74
CA ALA A 80 11.38 -22.88 -6.75
C ALA A 80 10.85 -22.12 -7.98
N GLU A 81 10.83 -22.76 -9.14
CA GLU A 81 10.30 -22.18 -10.38
C GLU A 81 8.77 -22.08 -10.33
N GLN A 82 8.07 -23.06 -9.76
CA GLN A 82 6.61 -22.99 -9.57
C GLN A 82 6.21 -21.84 -8.63
N THR A 83 6.94 -21.67 -7.52
CA THR A 83 6.76 -20.55 -6.59
C THR A 83 6.96 -19.21 -7.32
N LYS A 84 7.98 -19.12 -8.18
CA LYS A 84 8.28 -17.92 -8.97
C LYS A 84 7.20 -17.65 -10.02
N GLN A 85 6.71 -18.67 -10.70
CA GLN A 85 5.60 -18.56 -11.64
C GLN A 85 4.31 -18.11 -10.94
N LYS A 86 3.99 -18.69 -9.78
CA LYS A 86 2.84 -18.30 -8.95
C LYS A 86 2.96 -16.84 -8.49
N TYR A 87 4.15 -16.43 -8.04
CA TYR A 87 4.46 -15.03 -7.76
C TYR A 87 4.19 -14.12 -8.97
N HIS A 88 4.73 -14.46 -10.14
CA HIS A 88 4.57 -13.64 -11.34
C HIS A 88 3.10 -13.58 -11.79
N ARG A 89 2.36 -14.69 -11.67
CA ARG A 89 0.92 -14.74 -11.95
C ARG A 89 0.14 -13.81 -11.03
N MET A 90 0.29 -13.94 -9.71
CA MET A 90 -0.44 -13.11 -8.73
C MET A 90 -0.12 -11.62 -8.91
N MET A 91 1.16 -11.28 -9.08
CA MET A 91 1.56 -9.90 -9.31
C MET A 91 1.11 -9.36 -10.67
N GLY A 92 1.08 -10.22 -11.69
CA GLY A 92 0.55 -9.90 -13.01
C GLY A 92 -0.94 -9.60 -12.97
N GLU A 93 -1.73 -10.47 -12.33
CA GLU A 93 -3.18 -10.28 -12.13
C GLU A 93 -3.47 -8.95 -11.43
N PHE A 94 -2.73 -8.63 -10.36
CA PHE A 94 -2.88 -7.37 -9.64
C PHE A 94 -2.60 -6.15 -10.52
N ARG A 95 -1.52 -6.20 -11.31
CA ARG A 95 -1.11 -5.10 -12.20
C ARG A 95 -2.04 -4.91 -13.41
N GLN A 96 -2.77 -5.95 -13.80
CA GLN A 96 -3.74 -5.91 -14.89
C GLN A 96 -5.11 -5.38 -14.46
N GLN A 97 -5.34 -5.15 -13.16
CA GLN A 97 -6.62 -4.62 -12.69
C GLN A 97 -6.83 -3.18 -13.14
N PRO A 98 -8.08 -2.76 -13.47
CA PRO A 98 -8.37 -1.39 -13.90
C PRO A 98 -7.89 -0.30 -12.92
N PHE A 99 -7.99 -0.57 -11.61
CA PHE A 99 -7.51 0.35 -10.56
C PHE A 99 -5.99 0.56 -10.58
N PHE A 100 -5.22 -0.34 -11.19
CA PHE A 100 -3.76 -0.29 -11.20
C PHE A 100 -3.19 0.54 -12.37
N THR A 101 -4.04 1.11 -13.22
CA THR A 101 -3.60 1.92 -14.38
C THR A 101 -2.64 3.05 -13.99
N SER A 102 -2.83 3.65 -12.81
CA SER A 102 -1.93 4.68 -12.25
C SER A 102 -1.09 4.18 -11.06
N GLY A 103 -1.14 2.88 -10.79
CA GLY A 103 -0.53 2.25 -9.62
C GLY A 103 0.98 2.10 -9.78
N ILE A 104 1.72 2.44 -8.73
CA ILE A 104 3.15 2.20 -8.63
C ILE A 104 3.36 1.15 -7.54
N LEU A 105 4.17 0.13 -7.81
CA LEU A 105 4.52 -0.89 -6.83
C LEU A 105 6.03 -0.94 -6.65
N CYS A 106 6.50 -0.70 -5.42
CA CYS A 106 7.91 -0.80 -5.06
C CYS A 106 8.11 -1.86 -3.98
N LYS A 107 9.13 -2.72 -4.14
CA LYS A 107 9.56 -3.60 -3.04
C LYS A 107 10.13 -2.73 -1.93
N GLN A 108 9.73 -2.94 -0.67
CA GLN A 108 10.21 -2.12 0.44
C GLN A 108 11.74 -2.10 0.52
N ARG A 109 12.40 -3.26 0.34
CA ARG A 109 13.88 -3.38 0.28
C ARG A 109 14.57 -2.61 -0.86
N ASN A 110 13.82 -2.09 -1.84
CA ASN A 110 14.33 -1.29 -2.95
C ASN A 110 14.19 0.21 -2.68
N ILE A 111 13.52 0.62 -1.60
CA ILE A 111 13.57 2.00 -1.12
C ILE A 111 14.96 2.24 -0.54
N ALA A 112 15.59 3.36 -0.91
CA ALA A 112 16.87 3.72 -0.32
C ALA A 112 16.67 4.10 1.16
N LYS A 113 17.54 3.60 2.05
CA LYS A 113 17.43 3.81 3.51
C LYS A 113 17.25 5.27 3.93
N LYS A 114 17.86 6.22 3.20
CA LYS A 114 17.70 7.67 3.42
C LYS A 114 16.24 8.15 3.42
N TRP A 115 15.32 7.38 2.82
CA TRP A 115 13.88 7.65 2.76
C TRP A 115 13.06 6.91 3.82
N GLU A 116 13.71 6.13 4.70
CA GLU A 116 13.04 5.32 5.71
C GLU A 116 13.45 5.70 7.14
N TYR A 117 12.56 5.42 8.10
CA TYR A 117 12.89 5.33 9.52
C TYR A 117 12.69 3.89 9.97
N ARG A 118 13.47 3.46 10.97
CA ARG A 118 13.12 2.27 11.74
C ARG A 118 12.34 2.70 12.98
N ILE A 119 11.20 2.07 13.21
CA ILE A 119 10.39 2.27 14.41
C ILE A 119 10.58 1.12 15.41
N GLU A 120 10.15 1.35 16.64
CA GLU A 120 9.99 0.32 17.66
C GLU A 120 9.17 -0.87 17.10
N GLY A 121 9.62 -2.10 17.33
CA GLY A 121 9.13 -3.29 16.62
C GLY A 121 9.89 -3.63 15.33
N GLY A 122 10.84 -2.80 14.91
CA GLY A 122 11.81 -3.10 13.85
C GLY A 122 11.35 -2.86 12.42
N ALA A 123 10.09 -2.45 12.23
CA ALA A 123 9.52 -2.11 10.93
C ALA A 123 10.16 -0.85 10.31
N LEU A 124 10.19 -0.81 8.98
CA LEU A 124 10.63 0.36 8.21
C LEU A 124 9.41 1.13 7.72
N ILE A 125 9.43 2.46 7.89
CA ILE A 125 8.39 3.39 7.44
C ILE A 125 9.01 4.51 6.61
N LEU A 126 8.24 5.11 5.71
CA LEU A 126 8.71 6.22 4.86
C LEU A 126 8.75 7.53 5.65
N LYS A 127 9.87 8.27 5.58
CA LYS A 127 10.11 9.49 6.38
C LYS A 127 9.13 10.63 6.10
N ASP A 128 8.75 10.80 4.84
CA ASP A 128 7.90 11.91 4.35
C ASP A 128 6.46 11.45 4.04
N ALA A 129 6.04 10.32 4.61
CA ALA A 129 4.69 9.83 4.54
C ALA A 129 3.91 10.16 5.81
N GLN A 130 2.67 10.60 5.65
CA GLN A 130 1.72 10.75 6.74
C GLN A 130 0.93 9.44 6.86
N TYR A 131 1.16 8.70 7.93
CA TYR A 131 0.49 7.43 8.20
C TYR A 131 -0.86 7.64 8.89
N PHE A 132 -1.79 6.74 8.61
CA PHE A 132 -3.12 6.70 9.21
C PHE A 132 -3.37 5.32 9.82
N PRO A 133 -4.06 5.24 10.97
CA PRO A 133 -4.35 3.97 11.65
C PRO A 133 -5.30 3.08 10.85
N SER A 134 -6.07 3.68 9.92
CA SER A 134 -6.93 2.93 9.01
C SER A 134 -7.14 3.69 7.70
N ILE A 135 -7.54 2.97 6.66
CA ILE A 135 -7.99 3.57 5.41
C ILE A 135 -9.23 4.44 5.60
N THR A 136 -10.06 4.13 6.60
CA THR A 136 -11.22 4.94 6.98
C THR A 136 -10.76 6.31 7.47
N SER A 137 -9.84 6.35 8.44
CA SER A 137 -9.26 7.60 8.97
C SER A 137 -8.55 8.40 7.87
N MET A 138 -7.82 7.74 6.97
CA MET A 138 -7.22 8.42 5.81
C MET A 138 -8.29 9.01 4.89
N THR A 139 -9.41 8.31 4.67
CA THR A 139 -10.49 8.78 3.81
C THR A 139 -11.19 10.01 4.41
N HIS A 140 -11.45 10.00 5.73
CA HIS A 140 -11.94 11.16 6.47
C HIS A 140 -11.01 12.36 6.31
N TYR A 141 -9.71 12.19 6.59
CA TYR A 141 -8.71 13.24 6.40
C TYR A 141 -8.70 13.79 4.98
N CYS A 142 -8.73 12.91 3.97
CA CYS A 142 -8.72 13.33 2.57
C CYS A 142 -9.98 14.13 2.19
N TYR A 143 -11.13 13.79 2.76
CA TYR A 143 -12.38 14.53 2.55
C TYR A 143 -12.34 15.90 3.23
N GLU A 144 -11.98 15.95 4.51
CA GLU A 144 -11.93 17.19 5.31
C GLU A 144 -10.92 18.21 4.78
N HIS A 145 -9.81 17.74 4.22
CA HIS A 145 -8.76 18.58 3.66
C HIS A 145 -8.89 18.84 2.15
N GLY A 146 -9.99 18.42 1.52
CA GLY A 146 -10.23 18.68 0.09
C GLY A 146 -9.25 17.99 -0.85
N LEU A 147 -8.67 16.86 -0.44
CA LEU A 147 -7.78 16.03 -1.28
C LEU A 147 -8.56 15.15 -2.26
N ILE A 148 -9.87 15.06 -2.09
CA ILE A 148 -10.80 14.35 -2.98
C ILE A 148 -11.77 15.38 -3.55
N ASP A 149 -11.77 15.52 -4.88
CA ASP A 149 -12.81 16.28 -5.56
C ASP A 149 -14.01 15.35 -5.84
N MET A 150 -14.99 15.40 -4.94
CA MET A 150 -16.20 14.57 -5.02
C MET A 150 -17.05 14.86 -6.27
N GLU A 151 -16.93 16.05 -6.86
CA GLU A 151 -17.68 16.44 -8.06
C GLU A 151 -17.06 15.89 -9.34
N ARG A 152 -15.76 15.60 -9.32
CA ARG A 152 -15.00 15.09 -10.49
C ARG A 152 -14.87 13.58 -10.57
N ILE A 153 -15.30 12.85 -9.55
CA ILE A 153 -15.32 11.38 -9.55
C ILE A 153 -16.67 10.84 -10.05
N ASN A 154 -16.66 9.62 -10.58
CA ASN A 154 -17.91 9.01 -11.06
C ASN A 154 -18.79 8.53 -9.90
N LYS A 155 -20.06 8.22 -10.19
CA LYS A 155 -21.06 7.81 -9.19
C LYS A 155 -20.58 6.62 -8.32
N GLN A 156 -19.99 5.59 -8.94
CA GLN A 156 -19.53 4.40 -8.20
C GLN A 156 -18.35 4.70 -7.27
N GLU A 157 -17.45 5.59 -7.68
CA GLU A 157 -16.34 6.05 -6.84
C GLU A 157 -16.84 6.86 -5.66
N ARG A 158 -17.81 7.77 -5.90
CA ARG A 158 -18.47 8.56 -4.87
C ARG A 158 -19.14 7.68 -3.83
N GLU A 159 -19.98 6.73 -4.25
CA GLU A 159 -20.66 5.78 -3.35
C GLU A 159 -19.68 5.02 -2.45
N ARG A 160 -18.50 4.66 -2.98
CA ARG A 160 -17.46 3.96 -2.19
C ARG A 160 -16.83 4.87 -1.15
N ILE A 161 -16.56 6.13 -1.49
CA ILE A 161 -16.02 7.11 -0.55
C ILE A 161 -17.06 7.42 0.53
N GLU A 162 -18.30 7.67 0.16
CA GLU A 162 -19.41 7.93 1.10
C GLU A 162 -19.64 6.75 2.05
N MET A 163 -19.58 5.51 1.55
CA MET A 163 -19.64 4.32 2.38
C MET A 163 -18.49 4.30 3.40
N GLU A 164 -17.26 4.62 2.99
CA GLU A 164 -16.13 4.69 3.92
C GLU A 164 -16.30 5.80 4.96
N LEU A 165 -16.78 6.98 4.56
CA LEU A 165 -17.05 8.13 5.45
C LEU A 165 -18.18 7.88 6.46
N SER A 166 -19.01 6.87 6.23
CA SER A 166 -20.06 6.46 7.16
C SER A 166 -19.60 5.46 8.22
N LEU A 167 -18.39 4.90 8.08
CA LEU A 167 -17.82 4.00 9.06
C LEU A 167 -17.22 4.81 10.22
N PRO A 168 -17.27 4.30 11.47
CA PRO A 168 -16.64 4.97 12.59
C PRO A 168 -15.12 5.06 12.37
N GLU A 169 -14.54 6.20 12.71
CA GLU A 169 -13.08 6.34 12.73
C GLU A 169 -12.47 5.39 13.77
N ILE A 170 -11.52 4.58 13.32
CA ILE A 170 -10.76 3.69 14.18
C ILE A 170 -9.52 4.44 14.65
N PHE A 171 -9.45 4.69 15.96
CA PHE A 171 -8.33 5.36 16.64
C PHE A 171 -7.49 4.35 17.44
N GLU A 172 -7.11 3.22 16.85
CA GLU A 172 -6.22 2.25 17.52
C GLU A 172 -4.79 2.31 16.97
N ASP A 173 -3.84 1.94 17.84
CA ASP A 173 -2.37 2.03 17.74
C ASP A 173 -1.82 2.71 16.48
N ASP A 174 -1.56 4.00 16.66
CA ASP A 174 -1.16 4.89 15.60
C ASP A 174 0.31 4.63 15.25
N PHE A 175 0.56 4.08 14.07
CA PHE A 175 1.90 3.97 13.50
C PHE A 175 2.62 5.33 13.46
N SER A 176 1.88 6.46 13.47
CA SER A 176 2.45 7.79 13.58
C SER A 176 2.98 8.14 14.99
N LYS A 177 2.55 7.40 16.02
CA LYS A 177 3.05 7.49 17.40
C LYS A 177 4.17 6.47 17.69
N ALA A 178 4.44 5.55 16.77
CA ALA A 178 5.52 4.59 16.95
C ALA A 178 6.86 5.32 17.08
N LYS A 179 7.62 5.00 18.13
CA LYS A 179 8.87 5.68 18.42
C LYS A 179 9.91 5.35 17.36
N ILE A 180 10.45 6.38 16.70
CA ILE A 180 11.59 6.22 15.78
C ILE A 180 12.82 5.83 16.60
N ILE A 181 13.41 4.68 16.29
CA ILE A 181 14.61 4.16 16.96
C ILE A 181 15.88 4.29 16.09
N GLU A 182 15.73 4.48 14.78
CA GLU A 182 16.87 4.68 13.86
C GLU A 182 16.49 5.66 12.75
N LYS A 183 17.36 6.65 12.52
CA LYS A 183 17.32 7.55 11.36
C LYS A 183 18.52 7.24 10.47
N PHE A 184 18.28 6.97 9.19
CA PHE A 184 19.34 6.74 8.23
C PHE A 184 19.68 8.04 7.51
N ASP A 185 20.94 8.46 7.52
CA ASP A 185 21.38 9.68 6.79
C ASP A 185 21.49 9.45 5.27
#